data_AF-A0A1H9UIB8-F1
#
_entry.id   AF-A0A1H9UIB8-F1
#
_cell.length_a   1.000
_cell.length_b   1.000
_cell.length_c   1.000
_cell.angle_alpha   90.00
_cell.angle_beta   90.00
_cell.angle_gamma   90.00
#
_symmetry.space_group_name_H-M   'P 1'
#
loop_
_entity.id
_entity.type
_entity.pdbx_description
1 polymer ?
#
loop_
_entity_poly.entity_id
_entity_poly.type
_entity_poly.pdbx_seq_one_letter_code
_entity_poly.pdbx_strand_id
1 'polypeptide(L)' 'MHEHLSIAELEATSVELLPPRETLALFNFANVTAVNLAIAVNAASLGSSAWASANQLVAVSQA' A
#
# COMPACT_ATOMS: atom_id res chain seq x y z
N MET A 1 -25.11 -19.16 -24.83
CA MET A 1 -24.41 -19.76 -25.98
C MET A 1 -23.51 -18.67 -26.52
N HIS A 2 -22.19 -18.78 -26.36
CA HIS A 2 -21.27 -17.76 -26.90
C HIS A 2 -21.16 -17.97 -28.40
N GLU A 3 -21.59 -16.98 -29.19
CA GLU A 3 -21.27 -16.97 -30.61
C GLU A 3 -19.76 -16.81 -30.77
N HIS A 4 -19.15 -17.77 -31.48
CA HIS A 4 -17.73 -17.71 -31.81
C HIS A 4 -17.57 -16.80 -33.03
N LEU A 5 -16.87 -15.68 -32.84
CA LEU A 5 -16.44 -14.82 -33.94
C LEU A 5 -15.49 -15.59 -34.86
N SER A 6 -15.67 -15.45 -36.17
CA SER A 6 -14.68 -15.86 -37.15
C SER A 6 -13.43 -14.98 -37.06
N ILE A 7 -12.29 -15.46 -37.58
CA ILE A 7 -11.03 -14.69 -37.55
C ILE A 7 -11.18 -13.33 -38.22
N ALA A 8 -11.92 -13.27 -39.34
CA ALA A 8 -12.17 -12.03 -40.06
C ALA A 8 -13.00 -11.01 -39.22
N GLU A 9 -13.95 -11.49 -38.42
CA GLU A 9 -14.75 -10.64 -37.53
C GLU A 9 -13.94 -10.18 -36.31
N LEU A 10 -13.03 -11.02 -35.82
CA LEU A 10 -12.11 -10.66 -34.74
C LEU A 10 -11.11 -9.58 -35.19
N GLU A 11 -10.58 -9.68 -36.40
CA GLU A 11 -9.68 -8.67 -36.98
C GLU A 11 -10.40 -7.35 -37.31
N ALA A 12 -11.69 -7.43 -37.66
CA ALA A 12 -12.53 -6.25 -37.86
C ALA A 12 -12.92 -5.56 -36.53
N THR A 13 -12.68 -6.21 -35.39
CA THR A 13 -12.97 -5.64 -34.07
C THR A 13 -11.85 -4.67 -33.68
N SER A 14 -12.20 -3.41 -33.47
CA SER A 14 -11.26 -2.43 -32.93
C SER A 14 -10.95 -2.76 -31.47
N VAL A 15 -9.68 -3.00 -31.16
CA VAL A 15 -9.22 -3.14 -29.78
C VAL A 15 -8.77 -1.77 -29.29
N GLU A 16 -9.48 -1.21 -28.31
CA GLU A 16 -9.01 -0.02 -27.61
C GLU A 16 -7.96 -0.44 -26.58
N LEU A 17 -6.84 0.30 -26.54
CA LEU A 17 -5.81 0.05 -25.53
C LEU A 17 -6.42 0.36 -24.16
N LEU A 18 -6.45 -0.61 -23.25
CA LEU A 18 -6.85 -0.35 -21.88
C LEU A 18 -5.90 0.72 -21.30
N PRO A 19 -6.41 1.79 -20.66
CA PRO A 19 -5.54 2.80 -20.11
C PRO A 19 -4.60 2.20 -19.04
N PRO A 20 -3.40 2.78 -18.84
CA PRO A 20 -2.46 2.34 -17.81
C PRO A 20 -3.15 2.23 -16.44
N ARG A 21 -2.63 1.35 -15.57
CA ARG A 21 -3.20 1.10 -14.24
C ARG A 21 -3.35 2.36 -13.40
N GLU A 22 -2.46 3.33 -13.60
CA GLU A 22 -2.47 4.69 -13.02
C GLU A 22 -3.76 5.46 -13.30
N THR A 23 -4.45 5.14 -14.41
CA THR A 23 -5.71 5.77 -14.85
C THR A 23 -6.95 4.97 -14.48
N LEU A 24 -6.81 3.71 -14.04
CA LEU A 24 -7.93 2.82 -13.67
C LEU A 24 -8.38 2.98 -12.20
N ALA A 25 -7.64 3.75 -11.40
CA ALA A 25 -8.03 4.12 -10.04
C ALA A 25 -8.21 5.64 -9.96
N LEU A 26 -9.45 6.11 -9.73
CA LEU A 26 -9.72 7.53 -9.47
C LEU A 26 -9.00 8.03 -8.20
N PHE A 27 -8.75 7.15 -7.22
CA PHE A 27 -8.01 7.47 -6.00
C PHE A 27 -7.18 6.26 -5.56
N ASN A 28 -5.87 6.46 -5.39
CA ASN A 28 -4.96 5.51 -4.76
C ASN A 28 -4.68 6.01 -3.34
N PHE A 29 -5.24 5.34 -2.32
CA PHE A 29 -5.16 5.79 -0.93
C PHE A 29 -4.55 4.70 -0.03
N ALA A 30 -3.34 4.96 0.46
CA ALA A 30 -2.74 4.17 1.54
C ALA A 30 -2.89 4.91 2.87
N ASN A 31 -3.89 4.53 3.67
CA ASN A 31 -4.02 5.03 5.03
C ASN A 31 -3.02 4.31 5.94
N VAL A 32 -1.99 5.03 6.41
CA VAL A 32 -0.98 4.46 7.32
C VAL A 32 -0.94 5.26 8.61
N THR A 33 -1.36 4.64 9.70
CA THR A 33 -1.21 5.17 11.05
C THR A 33 -0.19 4.30 11.79
N ALA A 34 0.96 4.90 12.10
CA ALA A 34 2.04 4.25 12.83
C ALA A 34 2.18 4.90 14.21
N VAL A 35 2.09 4.09 15.27
CA VAL A 35 2.30 4.55 16.65
C VAL A 35 3.44 3.73 17.23
N ASN A 36 4.48 4.41 17.70
CA ASN A 36 5.53 3.82 18.51
C ASN A 36 5.71 4.62 19.79
N LEU A 37 5.70 3.93 20.92
CA LEU A 37 5.74 4.52 22.24
C LEU A 37 6.77 3.75 23.07
N ALA A 38 7.75 4.47 23.62
CA ALA A 38 8.72 3.89 24.53
C ALA A 38 8.71 4.69 25.83
N ILE A 39 8.44 3.99 26.94
CA ILE A 39 8.36 4.56 28.27
C ILE A 39 9.43 3.91 29.13
N ALA A 40 10.33 4.73 29.67
CA ALA A 40 11.30 4.34 30.69
C ALA A 40 10.97 5.08 31.98
N VAL A 41 10.69 4.35 33.06
CA VAL A 41 10.37 4.93 34.37
C VAL A 41 11.23 4.27 35.43
N ASN A 42 11.86 5.12 36.24
CA ASN A 42 12.57 4.77 37.46
C ASN A 42 11.67 5.17 38.65
N ALA A 43 10.88 4.23 39.17
CA ALA A 43 10.00 4.48 40.31
C ALA A 43 10.66 4.00 41.61
N ALA A 44 10.77 4.91 42.59
CA ALA A 44 11.35 4.65 43.91
C ALA A 44 12.77 4.02 43.90
N SER A 45 13.64 4.48 42.99
CA SER A 45 14.97 3.88 42.79
C SER A 45 16.11 4.86 43.08
N LEU A 46 17.17 4.36 43.73
CA LEU A 46 18.42 5.06 44.02
C LEU A 46 19.55 4.42 43.20
N GLY A 47 20.28 5.21 42.41
CA GLY A 47 21.37 4.73 41.55
C GLY A 47 20.94 4.02 40.27
N SER A 48 19.72 4.25 39.76
CA SER A 48 19.16 3.57 38.59
C SER A 48 19.24 4.40 37.30
N SER A 49 19.42 3.71 36.17
CA SER A 49 19.29 4.27 34.82
C SER A 49 18.18 3.54 34.07
N ALA A 50 17.22 4.27 33.50
CA ALA A 50 16.18 3.69 32.64
C ALA A 50 16.33 4.26 31.23
N TRP A 51 16.33 3.35 30.26
CA TRP A 51 16.48 3.66 28.84
C TRP A 51 15.32 3.05 28.07
N ALA A 52 14.73 3.83 27.18
CA ALA A 52 13.65 3.36 26.32
C ALA A 52 13.91 3.90 24.92
N SER A 53 13.73 3.06 23.90
CA SER A 53 13.93 3.43 22.51
C SER A 53 12.78 2.86 21.69
N ALA A 54 12.07 3.74 20.97
CA ALA A 54 10.98 3.42 20.07
C ALA A 54 11.45 3.64 18.63
N ASN A 55 12.33 2.76 18.12
CA ASN A 55 12.72 2.80 16.71
C ASN A 55 11.61 2.22 15.85
N GLN A 56 11.13 2.99 14.87
CA GLN A 56 10.16 2.51 13.88
C GLN A 56 10.57 2.93 12.48
N LEU A 57 10.56 1.98 11.54
CA LEU A 57 10.64 2.24 10.11
C LEU A 57 9.26 2.00 9.50
N VAL A 58 8.74 2.99 8.79
CA VAL A 58 7.50 2.88 8.02
C VAL A 58 7.86 3.06 6.54
N ALA A 59 7.66 2.02 5.74
CA ALA A 59 7.89 2.06 4.30
C ALA A 59 6.58 1.76 3.57
N VAL A 60 6.20 2.64 2.65
CA VAL A 60 4.99 2.53 1.83
C VAL A 60 5.40 2.64 0.38
N SER A 61 4.92 1.72 -0.45
CA SER A 61 5.04 1.77 -1.91
C SER A 61 3.64 1.62 -2.50
N GLN A 62 3.28 2.50 -3.43
CA GLN A 62 2.01 2.48 -4.15
C GLN A 62 2.32 2.47 -5.66
N ALA A 63 1.54 1.69 -6.40
CA ALA A 63 1.68 1.50 -7.85
C ALA A 63 0.94 2.57 -8.66
#